data_AF-A0A9E7SU86-F1
#
_entry.id   AF-A0A9E7SU86-F1
#
_cell.length_a   1.000
_cell.length_b   1.000
_cell.length_c   1.000
_cell.angle_alpha   90.00
_cell.angle_beta   90.00
_cell.angle_gamma   90.00
#
_symmetry.space_group_name_H-M   'P 1'
#
loop_
_entity.id
_entity.type
_entity.pdbx_description
1 polymer ?
#
loop_
_entity_poly.entity_id
_entity_poly.type
_entity_poly.pdbx_seq_one_letter_code
_entity_poly.pdbx_strand_id
1 'polypeptide(L)'
;MTKRASHSTATSDTMRTRVRETIRTRLEDRSATAFVHCGPVRDPSIRYCLLVSSDSVWESNASLNSNPSASTKPAGSTTLTANALTTNAPIAAGTPVAIAVDREPELEHEHERWYLETATQKQRANGATHPAEAVAKAISETHGDGENGERVLTPATIPHDAACYLERAGFTLASSDVLSALRATKDDVELAALERAQTAAHDGLERARSMLTAATVVDGDGDSDLKRDDGRSETETETGTRMRSLEGRAEVEVEGEDGDGVEGEGKGESEANPLTPADISSAVDRAVLDAGCRPVSTTVTGDDRLVADRPIEIDTLVRTPSGYHGRLVRTLVVDPNGGAERRAHVALTHAFRSVRTMAVAGDHTVSALEADLEAEIRAFGFGEPDAIDVQVTGIGLEPRERPIGSGESVAVGTTTCVDAAVGTDAGRVRLADVLVRTEDDAQWLSPASWSMRPSSE
;
A
#
# COMPACT_ATOMS: atom_id res chain seq x y z
N MET A 1 -21.76 20.47 12.16
CA MET A 1 -20.33 20.07 12.20
C MET A 1 -19.98 19.11 13.35
N THR A 2 -20.93 18.72 14.22
CA THR A 2 -20.70 17.83 15.39
C THR A 2 -20.89 16.33 15.12
N LYS A 3 -21.43 15.93 13.96
CA LYS A 3 -21.78 14.53 13.65
C LYS A 3 -20.60 13.67 13.13
N ARG A 4 -19.53 14.30 12.62
CA ARG A 4 -18.33 13.60 12.10
C ARG A 4 -17.37 13.14 13.21
N ALA A 5 -17.23 13.93 14.28
CA ALA A 5 -16.33 13.58 15.39
C ALA A 5 -16.83 12.35 16.17
N SER A 6 -18.15 12.28 16.46
CA SER A 6 -18.75 11.14 17.17
C SER A 6 -18.69 9.82 16.42
N HIS A 7 -18.66 9.85 15.08
CA HIS A 7 -18.56 8.65 14.25
C HIS A 7 -17.12 8.13 14.21
N SER A 8 -16.13 9.02 14.10
CA SER A 8 -14.70 8.66 14.07
C SER A 8 -14.22 7.99 15.36
N THR A 9 -14.74 8.41 16.52
CA THR A 9 -14.35 7.84 17.82
C THR A 9 -14.93 6.44 18.04
N ALA A 10 -16.19 6.22 17.66
CA ALA A 10 -16.84 4.91 17.79
C ALA A 10 -16.19 3.83 16.91
N THR A 11 -15.79 4.18 15.69
CA THR A 11 -15.13 3.22 14.78
C THR A 11 -13.70 2.91 15.22
N SER A 12 -12.97 3.90 15.74
CA SER A 12 -11.61 3.68 16.30
C SER A 12 -11.63 2.78 17.54
N ASP A 13 -12.72 2.83 18.33
CA ASP A 13 -12.92 1.95 19.47
C ASP A 13 -13.26 0.50 19.06
N THR A 14 -13.97 0.35 17.95
CA THR A 14 -14.27 -0.96 17.34
C THR A 14 -12.98 -1.64 16.85
N MET A 15 -12.10 -0.91 16.15
CA MET A 15 -10.78 -1.41 15.72
C MET A 15 -9.95 -1.92 16.91
N ARG A 16 -9.88 -1.13 17.99
CA ARG A 16 -9.12 -1.51 19.19
C ARG A 16 -9.66 -2.75 19.85
N THR A 17 -10.96 -2.79 20.08
CA THR A 17 -11.63 -3.91 20.73
C THR A 17 -11.33 -5.19 19.95
N ARG A 18 -11.49 -5.14 18.63
CA ARG A 18 -11.17 -6.25 17.73
C ARG A 18 -9.71 -6.71 17.83
N VAL A 19 -8.76 -5.79 17.77
CA VAL A 19 -7.32 -6.12 17.84
C VAL A 19 -6.96 -6.72 19.19
N ARG A 20 -7.48 -6.14 20.28
CA ARG A 20 -7.29 -6.61 21.66
C ARG A 20 -7.81 -8.03 21.82
N GLU A 21 -9.09 -8.25 21.52
CA GLU A 21 -9.74 -9.57 21.64
C GLU A 21 -9.01 -10.62 20.79
N THR A 22 -8.63 -10.28 19.56
CA THR A 22 -7.94 -11.23 18.68
C THR A 22 -6.55 -11.59 19.21
N ILE A 23 -5.77 -10.62 19.71
CA ILE A 23 -4.47 -10.90 20.32
C ILE A 23 -4.67 -11.73 21.60
N ARG A 24 -5.63 -11.38 22.45
CA ARG A 24 -5.94 -12.10 23.68
C ARG A 24 -6.30 -13.56 23.42
N THR A 25 -7.27 -13.82 22.55
CA THR A 25 -7.65 -15.18 22.14
C THR A 25 -6.45 -15.92 21.57
N ARG A 26 -5.62 -15.27 20.74
CA ARG A 26 -4.42 -15.91 20.19
C ARG A 26 -3.39 -16.27 21.26
N LEU A 27 -3.22 -15.42 22.27
CA LEU A 27 -2.39 -15.73 23.41
C LEU A 27 -2.94 -16.95 24.14
N GLU A 28 -4.25 -16.99 24.42
CA GLU A 28 -4.93 -18.08 25.15
C GLU A 28 -4.74 -19.42 24.43
N ASP A 29 -5.10 -19.46 23.14
CA ASP A 29 -5.00 -20.64 22.28
C ASP A 29 -3.57 -21.22 22.23
N ARG A 30 -2.57 -20.34 22.32
CA ARG A 30 -1.16 -20.72 22.22
C ARG A 30 -0.48 -20.86 23.57
N SER A 31 -1.21 -20.68 24.68
CA SER A 31 -0.70 -20.65 26.05
C SER A 31 0.54 -19.76 26.15
N ALA A 32 0.44 -18.56 25.58
CA ALA A 32 1.51 -17.57 25.56
C ALA A 32 1.22 -16.42 26.54
N THR A 33 2.28 -15.91 27.14
CA THR A 33 2.24 -14.82 28.13
C THR A 33 2.02 -13.47 27.46
N ALA A 34 2.74 -13.24 26.35
CA ALA A 34 2.70 -11.96 25.63
C ALA A 34 2.88 -12.14 24.13
N PHE A 35 2.45 -11.13 23.38
CA PHE A 35 2.80 -10.92 21.97
C PHE A 35 3.76 -9.74 21.89
N VAL A 36 4.88 -9.89 21.18
CA VAL A 36 5.89 -8.84 21.00
C VAL A 36 6.20 -8.67 19.52
N HIS A 37 6.22 -7.42 19.06
CA HIS A 37 6.77 -7.04 17.76
C HIS A 37 7.81 -5.94 17.91
N CYS A 38 8.89 -6.02 17.15
CA CYS A 38 9.89 -4.98 17.08
C CYS A 38 10.24 -4.70 15.63
N GLY A 39 10.35 -3.43 15.28
CA GLY A 39 10.65 -3.02 13.91
C GLY A 39 10.78 -1.51 13.79
N PRO A 40 11.21 -1.03 12.61
CA PRO A 40 11.23 0.41 12.33
C PRO A 40 9.79 0.95 12.22
N VAL A 41 9.58 2.25 12.43
CA VAL A 41 8.26 2.92 12.23
C VAL A 41 7.67 2.70 10.82
N ARG A 42 8.49 2.36 9.82
CA ARG A 42 8.00 2.00 8.49
C ARG A 42 7.43 0.58 8.37
N ASP A 43 7.66 -0.29 9.36
CA ASP A 43 7.10 -1.64 9.39
C ASP A 43 5.57 -1.54 9.46
N PRO A 44 4.86 -2.24 8.57
CA PRO A 44 3.41 -2.10 8.44
C PRO A 44 2.66 -2.63 9.66
N SER A 45 3.17 -3.67 10.33
CA SER A 45 2.58 -4.20 11.56
C SER A 45 2.82 -3.27 12.75
N ILE A 46 4.00 -2.62 12.82
CA ILE A 46 4.24 -1.54 13.79
C ILE A 46 3.29 -0.37 13.53
N ARG A 47 3.14 0.09 12.28
CA ARG A 47 2.20 1.17 11.93
C ARG A 47 0.77 0.83 12.31
N TYR A 48 0.33 -0.39 12.02
CA TYR A 48 -0.98 -0.89 12.37
C TYR A 48 -1.21 -0.79 13.89
N CYS A 49 -0.28 -1.30 14.70
CA CYS A 49 -0.38 -1.20 16.15
C CYS A 49 -0.31 0.24 16.66
N LEU A 50 0.48 1.13 16.03
CA LEU A 50 0.53 2.55 16.40
C LEU A 50 -0.83 3.24 16.16
N LEU A 51 -1.48 2.97 15.01
CA LEU A 51 -2.83 3.46 14.71
C LEU A 51 -3.86 2.98 15.74
N VAL A 52 -3.76 1.72 16.15
CA VAL A 52 -4.63 1.14 17.20
C VAL A 52 -4.37 1.80 18.56
N SER A 53 -3.10 2.06 18.91
CA SER A 53 -2.71 2.58 20.23
C SER A 53 -3.02 4.06 20.46
N SER A 54 -3.20 4.86 19.40
CA SER A 54 -3.10 6.33 19.44
C SER A 54 -4.23 7.07 20.18
N ASP A 55 -5.37 6.45 20.54
CA ASP A 55 -6.33 7.09 21.47
C ASP A 55 -6.49 6.36 22.82
N SER A 56 -5.50 5.56 23.26
CA SER A 56 -5.43 5.18 24.69
C SER A 56 -4.79 6.28 25.57
N VAL A 57 -4.21 7.30 24.93
CA VAL A 57 -3.48 8.40 25.59
C VAL A 57 -4.37 9.60 25.94
N TRP A 58 -5.57 9.74 25.35
CA TRP A 58 -6.45 10.88 25.66
C TRP A 58 -7.27 10.69 26.94
N GLU A 59 -7.60 9.46 27.34
CA GLU A 59 -8.35 9.21 28.59
C GLU A 59 -7.45 9.24 29.83
N SER A 60 -6.18 8.82 29.71
CA SER A 60 -5.25 8.80 30.85
C SER A 60 -4.75 10.20 31.27
N ASN A 61 -4.89 11.22 30.42
CA ASN A 61 -4.45 12.59 30.72
C ASN A 61 -5.55 13.51 31.27
N ALA A 62 -6.81 13.08 31.29
CA ALA A 62 -7.89 13.87 31.88
C ALA A 62 -7.91 13.81 33.43
N SER A 63 -7.22 12.83 34.04
CA SER A 63 -7.25 12.59 35.49
C SER A 63 -6.01 13.07 36.28
N LEU A 64 -5.00 13.67 35.64
CA LEU A 64 -3.73 14.04 36.33
C LEU A 64 -3.43 15.54 36.36
N ASN A 65 -4.41 16.41 36.10
CA ASN A 65 -4.29 17.86 36.36
C ASN A 65 -4.61 18.24 37.82
N SER A 66 -4.06 17.50 38.78
CA SER A 66 -3.94 17.96 40.17
C SER A 66 -2.47 17.89 40.61
N ASN A 67 -1.78 19.02 40.42
CA ASN A 67 -0.61 19.53 41.14
C ASN A 67 0.58 18.57 41.44
N PRO A 68 1.82 18.85 40.97
CA PRO A 68 2.97 18.03 41.27
C PRO A 68 3.53 18.39 42.65
N SER A 69 3.50 17.44 43.59
CA SER A 69 4.46 17.43 44.68
C SER A 69 4.97 16.01 44.91
N ALA A 70 6.25 15.84 44.59
CA ALA A 70 7.15 14.76 45.01
C ALA A 70 6.64 13.31 44.87
N SER A 71 7.02 12.65 43.77
CA SER A 71 7.38 11.23 43.81
C SER A 71 8.33 10.89 42.65
N THR A 72 9.45 10.29 43.01
CA THR A 72 10.57 9.90 42.16
C THR A 72 10.12 8.87 41.11
N LYS A 73 10.05 9.28 39.84
CA LYS A 73 9.79 8.40 38.69
C LYS A 73 11.12 7.77 38.24
N PRO A 74 11.21 6.46 37.96
CA PRO A 74 12.43 5.87 37.42
C PRO A 74 12.72 6.49 36.05
N ALA A 75 13.94 6.99 35.87
CA ALA A 75 14.43 7.52 34.61
C ALA A 75 14.52 6.37 33.59
N GLY A 76 13.60 6.31 32.64
CA GLY A 76 13.66 5.33 31.54
C GLY A 76 12.38 5.15 30.74
N SER A 77 11.20 5.12 31.37
CA SER A 77 9.95 4.89 30.66
C SER A 77 9.37 6.20 30.14
N THR A 78 9.63 6.49 28.86
CA THR A 78 8.92 7.56 28.16
C THR A 78 7.70 6.94 27.52
N THR A 79 6.57 6.97 28.22
CA THR A 79 5.27 6.65 27.63
C THR A 79 5.09 7.55 26.42
N LEU A 80 5.14 6.96 25.22
CA LEU A 80 4.86 7.67 23.98
C LEU A 80 3.44 8.20 24.07
N THR A 81 3.30 9.48 24.38
CA THR A 81 2.01 10.13 24.22
C THR A 81 1.69 10.16 22.73
N ALA A 82 0.47 9.77 22.35
CA ALA A 82 -0.06 9.86 20.98
C ALA A 82 0.21 11.19 20.27
N ASN A 83 0.48 12.27 21.03
CA ASN A 83 0.99 13.54 20.52
C ASN A 83 2.28 13.44 19.69
N ALA A 84 3.12 12.41 19.82
CA ALA A 84 4.29 12.23 18.96
C ALA A 84 3.95 11.66 17.57
N LEU A 85 2.74 11.12 17.39
CA LEU A 85 2.21 10.65 16.10
C LEU A 85 1.37 11.73 15.39
N THR A 86 0.91 12.75 16.14
CA THR A 86 0.09 13.87 15.61
C THR A 86 0.82 15.21 15.58
N THR A 87 1.94 15.38 16.29
CA THR A 87 2.82 16.51 16.04
C THR A 87 3.57 16.27 14.74
N ASN A 88 3.55 17.27 13.87
CA ASN A 88 4.28 17.35 12.59
C ASN A 88 5.82 17.22 12.70
N ALA A 89 6.36 16.57 13.74
CA ALA A 89 7.74 16.14 13.82
C ALA A 89 7.81 14.69 13.33
N PRO A 90 8.29 14.42 12.10
CA PRO A 90 8.35 13.07 11.57
C PRO A 90 9.29 12.23 12.44
N ILE A 91 8.75 11.24 13.14
CA ILE A 91 9.60 10.16 13.67
C ILE A 91 10.27 9.53 12.45
N ALA A 92 11.61 9.56 12.41
CA ALA A 92 12.35 9.08 11.26
C ALA A 92 11.92 7.64 10.96
N ALA A 93 11.68 7.32 9.68
CA ALA A 93 11.11 6.03 9.26
C ALA A 93 11.90 4.80 9.75
N GLY A 94 13.20 4.96 10.05
CA GLY A 94 14.07 3.93 10.61
C GLY A 94 14.15 3.89 12.14
N THR A 95 13.35 4.68 12.86
CA THR A 95 13.35 4.69 14.34
C THR A 95 12.84 3.35 14.83
N PRO A 96 13.59 2.62 15.67
CA PRO A 96 13.16 1.35 16.22
C PRO A 96 12.03 1.55 17.22
N VAL A 97 11.01 0.70 17.09
CA VAL A 97 9.84 0.61 17.96
C VAL A 97 9.73 -0.83 18.44
N ALA A 98 9.40 -1.01 19.72
CA ALA A 98 8.96 -2.29 20.25
C ALA A 98 7.56 -2.12 20.84
N ILE A 99 6.68 -3.05 20.51
CA ILE A 99 5.30 -3.10 20.99
C ILE A 99 5.10 -4.45 21.64
N ALA A 100 4.46 -4.46 22.82
CA ALA A 100 4.01 -5.70 23.44
C ALA A 100 2.59 -5.59 23.95
N VAL A 101 1.92 -6.74 23.97
CA VAL A 101 0.62 -6.94 24.59
C VAL A 101 0.73 -8.19 25.46
N ASP A 102 0.53 -8.06 26.76
CA ASP A 102 0.50 -9.18 27.70
C ASP A 102 -0.87 -9.33 28.37
N ARG A 103 -1.07 -10.45 29.07
CA ARG A 103 -2.28 -10.66 29.90
C ARG A 103 -2.02 -10.16 31.31
N GLU A 104 -2.91 -9.38 31.88
CA GLU A 104 -2.78 -9.02 33.30
C GLU A 104 -3.22 -10.20 34.20
N PRO A 105 -2.36 -10.70 35.11
CA PRO A 105 -2.62 -11.96 35.81
C PRO A 105 -3.59 -11.87 37.01
N GLU A 106 -4.01 -10.69 37.47
CA GLU A 106 -4.56 -10.53 38.83
C GLU A 106 -5.87 -9.72 39.02
N LEU A 107 -6.52 -9.20 37.97
CA LEU A 107 -7.78 -8.44 38.13
C LEU A 107 -9.02 -9.22 37.69
N GLU A 108 -10.09 -9.12 38.48
CA GLU A 108 -11.45 -9.65 38.17
C GLU A 108 -12.04 -9.07 36.87
N HIS A 109 -11.37 -8.08 36.28
CA HIS A 109 -11.65 -7.54 34.96
C HIS A 109 -10.37 -7.69 34.12
N GLU A 110 -10.33 -8.72 33.27
CA GLU A 110 -9.19 -9.08 32.41
C GLU A 110 -8.91 -7.95 31.41
N HIS A 111 -7.90 -7.11 31.69
CA HIS A 111 -7.43 -6.08 30.77
C HIS A 111 -6.10 -6.49 30.14
N GLU A 112 -5.90 -6.24 28.84
CA GLU A 112 -4.57 -6.41 28.21
C GLU A 112 -3.71 -5.15 28.41
N ARG A 113 -2.45 -5.32 28.81
CA ARG A 113 -1.52 -4.21 28.94
C ARG A 113 -0.74 -4.01 27.67
N TRP A 114 -0.72 -2.77 27.19
CA TRP A 114 0.02 -2.38 25.99
C TRP A 114 1.30 -1.67 26.36
N TYR A 115 2.42 -2.17 25.85
CA TYR A 115 3.73 -1.53 25.96
C TYR A 115 4.11 -0.94 24.60
N LEU A 116 4.65 0.27 24.64
CA LEU A 116 5.19 0.96 23.46
C LEU A 116 6.50 1.63 23.85
N GLU A 117 7.60 1.08 23.38
CA GLU A 117 8.94 1.59 23.62
C GLU A 117 9.59 2.04 22.31
N THR A 118 10.31 3.16 22.37
CA THR A 118 11.07 3.68 21.23
C THR A 118 12.37 4.30 21.69
N ALA A 119 13.37 4.28 20.83
CA ALA A 119 14.63 4.95 21.07
C ALA A 119 15.08 5.66 19.80
N THR A 120 15.19 6.98 19.84
CA THR A 120 15.81 7.74 18.75
C THR A 120 17.29 7.38 18.62
N GLN A 121 17.88 7.60 17.43
CA GLN A 121 19.30 7.37 17.20
C GLN A 121 20.19 8.13 18.20
N LYS A 122 19.81 9.37 18.56
CA LYS A 122 20.51 10.18 19.55
C LYS A 122 20.43 9.58 20.96
N GLN A 123 19.30 9.00 21.33
CA GLN A 123 19.15 8.32 22.62
C GLN A 123 19.96 7.03 22.68
N ARG A 124 19.98 6.23 21.59
CA ARG A 124 20.85 5.03 21.51
C ARG A 124 22.33 5.38 21.60
N ALA A 125 22.76 6.46 20.94
CA ALA A 125 24.14 6.96 21.04
C ALA A 125 24.52 7.38 22.47
N ASN A 126 23.53 7.75 23.29
CA ASN A 126 23.69 8.11 24.70
C ASN A 126 23.50 6.91 25.65
N GLY A 127 23.50 5.67 25.14
CA GLY A 127 23.39 4.46 25.95
C GLY A 127 21.97 4.12 26.40
N ALA A 128 20.93 4.66 25.75
CA ALA A 128 19.56 4.23 26.02
C ALA A 128 19.39 2.74 25.71
N THR A 129 18.67 2.05 26.59
CA THR A 129 18.27 0.64 26.47
C THR A 129 17.58 0.40 25.13
N HIS A 130 17.84 -0.75 24.52
CA HIS A 130 17.17 -1.11 23.26
C HIS A 130 15.66 -1.19 23.49
N PRO A 131 14.79 -0.70 22.57
CA PRO A 131 13.34 -0.79 22.78
C PRO A 131 12.84 -2.21 23.08
N ALA A 132 13.39 -3.21 22.38
CA ALA A 132 13.04 -4.61 22.64
C ALA A 132 13.54 -5.11 24.01
N GLU A 133 14.67 -4.60 24.51
CA GLU A 133 15.18 -4.94 25.84
C GLU A 133 14.32 -4.31 26.95
N ALA A 134 13.88 -3.06 26.75
CA ALA A 134 12.97 -2.38 27.66
C ALA A 134 11.62 -3.12 27.74
N VAL A 135 11.06 -3.53 26.60
CA VAL A 135 9.84 -4.35 26.55
C VAL A 135 10.04 -5.71 27.20
N ALA A 136 11.15 -6.41 26.91
CA ALA A 136 11.44 -7.70 27.53
C ALA A 136 11.50 -7.59 29.06
N LYS A 137 12.19 -6.57 29.58
CA LYS A 137 12.27 -6.27 31.01
C LYS A 137 10.90 -5.99 31.63
N ALA A 138 10.06 -5.20 30.96
CA ALA A 138 8.72 -4.88 31.44
C ALA A 138 7.82 -6.12 31.55
N ILE A 139 7.88 -7.03 30.57
CA ILE A 139 7.12 -8.30 30.60
C ILE A 139 7.65 -9.21 31.72
N SER A 140 8.98 -9.33 31.88
CA SER A 140 9.58 -10.10 32.97
C SER A 140 9.21 -9.56 34.36
N GLU A 141 9.11 -8.24 34.53
CA GLU A 141 8.66 -7.64 35.79
C GLU A 141 7.21 -8.00 36.15
N THR A 142 6.35 -8.29 35.15
CA THR A 142 4.95 -8.67 35.35
C THR A 142 4.75 -10.17 35.49
N HIS A 143 5.51 -10.99 34.76
CA HIS A 143 5.29 -12.44 34.69
C HIS A 143 6.39 -13.28 35.34
N GLY A 144 7.44 -12.64 35.86
CA GLY A 144 8.64 -13.29 36.36
C GLY A 144 9.69 -13.50 35.26
N ASP A 145 10.87 -13.98 35.66
CA ASP A 145 12.08 -13.98 34.84
C ASP A 145 12.12 -15.06 33.74
N GLY A 146 10.96 -15.48 33.23
CA GLY A 146 10.85 -16.51 32.18
C GLY A 146 11.47 -17.86 32.55
N GLU A 147 11.90 -18.09 33.80
CA GLU A 147 12.66 -19.27 34.23
C GLU A 147 11.93 -20.60 33.98
N ASN A 148 10.61 -20.56 33.79
CA ASN A 148 9.77 -21.70 33.41
C ASN A 148 9.63 -21.90 31.88
N GLY A 149 10.38 -21.15 31.07
CA GLY A 149 10.32 -21.20 29.60
C GLY A 149 9.03 -20.61 29.04
N GLU A 150 8.50 -19.56 29.66
CA GLU A 150 7.26 -18.91 29.24
C GLU A 150 7.29 -18.49 27.77
N ARG A 151 6.15 -18.65 27.09
CA ARG A 151 6.07 -18.48 25.65
C ARG A 151 5.69 -17.04 25.28
N VAL A 152 6.49 -16.42 24.44
CA VAL A 152 6.19 -15.13 23.79
C VAL A 152 5.92 -15.35 22.31
N LEU A 153 4.78 -14.83 21.83
CA LEU A 153 4.45 -14.82 20.41
C LEU A 153 5.14 -13.65 19.73
N THR A 154 5.74 -13.88 18.56
CA THR A 154 6.37 -12.82 17.74
C THR A 154 6.06 -13.04 16.26
N PRO A 155 6.07 -12.00 15.42
CA PRO A 155 6.11 -12.22 13.97
C PRO A 155 7.37 -12.97 13.56
N ALA A 156 7.28 -13.79 12.52
CA ALA A 156 8.44 -14.49 11.95
C ALA A 156 9.56 -13.54 11.46
N THR A 157 9.23 -12.26 11.25
CA THR A 157 10.13 -11.21 10.77
C THR A 157 10.78 -10.38 11.88
N ILE A 158 10.63 -10.78 13.16
CA ILE A 158 11.23 -10.05 14.28
C ILE A 158 12.76 -9.93 14.10
N PRO A 159 13.36 -8.73 14.29
CA PRO A 159 14.80 -8.56 14.25
C PRO A 159 15.55 -9.48 15.21
N HIS A 160 16.71 -10.00 14.78
CA HIS A 160 17.48 -10.96 15.57
C HIS A 160 17.92 -10.41 16.93
N ASP A 161 18.29 -9.13 17.01
CA ASP A 161 18.63 -8.50 18.28
C ASP A 161 17.44 -8.46 19.25
N ALA A 162 16.24 -8.12 18.77
CA ALA A 162 15.01 -8.17 19.55
C ALA A 162 14.69 -9.59 20.06
N ALA A 163 14.85 -10.61 19.21
CA ALA A 163 14.72 -12.00 19.62
C ALA A 163 15.72 -12.37 20.73
N CYS A 164 17.00 -11.99 20.58
CA CYS A 164 18.01 -12.23 21.61
C CYS A 164 17.71 -11.55 22.95
N TYR A 165 17.12 -10.34 22.96
CA TYR A 165 16.73 -9.69 24.22
C TYR A 165 15.61 -10.45 24.95
N LEU A 166 14.61 -10.95 24.21
CA LEU A 166 13.53 -11.75 24.78
C LEU A 166 14.04 -13.10 25.33
N GLU A 167 14.91 -13.79 24.60
CA GLU A 167 15.50 -15.05 25.04
C GLU A 167 16.40 -14.88 26.28
N ARG A 168 17.18 -13.79 26.34
CA ARG A 168 17.99 -13.46 27.54
C ARG A 168 17.14 -13.15 28.76
N ALA A 169 15.91 -12.66 28.55
CA ALA A 169 14.93 -12.44 29.60
C ALA A 169 14.19 -13.73 30.02
N GLY A 170 14.58 -14.89 29.49
CA GLY A 170 14.06 -16.20 29.87
C GLY A 170 12.93 -16.73 28.99
N PHE A 171 12.44 -15.96 28.02
CA PHE A 171 11.28 -16.37 27.21
C PHE A 171 11.64 -17.34 26.09
N THR A 172 10.71 -18.25 25.78
CA THR A 172 10.73 -19.06 24.56
C THR A 172 9.91 -18.37 23.46
N LEU A 173 10.45 -18.29 22.25
CA LEU A 173 9.78 -17.60 21.14
C LEU A 173 8.96 -18.56 20.29
N ALA A 174 7.75 -18.15 19.92
CA ALA A 174 6.93 -18.85 18.95
C ALA A 174 6.40 -17.88 17.88
N SER A 175 6.49 -18.28 16.62
CA SER A 175 5.94 -17.48 15.53
C SER A 175 4.41 -17.37 15.64
N SER A 176 3.91 -16.17 15.36
CA SER A 176 2.50 -15.86 15.24
C SER A 176 2.26 -14.92 14.07
N ASP A 177 1.18 -15.18 13.35
CA ASP A 177 0.71 -14.43 12.20
C ASP A 177 -0.42 -13.46 12.57
N VAL A 178 -0.74 -13.30 13.87
CA VAL A 178 -1.93 -12.59 14.37
C VAL A 178 -2.15 -11.20 13.77
N LEU A 179 -1.08 -10.40 13.64
CA LEU A 179 -1.18 -9.06 13.05
C LEU A 179 -1.41 -9.10 11.54
N SER A 180 -0.80 -10.06 10.83
CA SER A 180 -1.10 -10.27 9.40
C SER A 180 -2.52 -10.80 9.19
N ALA A 181 -2.97 -11.65 10.13
CA ALA A 181 -4.35 -12.07 10.41
C ALA A 181 -5.34 -10.91 10.36
N LEU A 182 -5.18 -10.05 11.37
CA LEU A 182 -5.97 -8.85 11.59
C LEU A 182 -5.96 -7.93 10.38
N ARG A 183 -4.77 -7.67 9.83
CA ARG A 183 -4.60 -6.81 8.66
C ARG A 183 -5.28 -7.35 7.41
N ALA A 184 -5.44 -8.65 7.21
CA ALA A 184 -6.11 -9.16 5.99
C ALA A 184 -7.54 -8.63 5.83
N THR A 185 -8.18 -8.32 6.95
CA THR A 185 -9.59 -7.94 7.08
C THR A 185 -9.75 -6.50 7.58
N LYS A 186 -10.45 -5.66 6.82
CA LYS A 186 -10.50 -4.21 7.05
C LYS A 186 -11.72 -3.79 7.84
N ASP A 187 -11.54 -2.88 8.78
CA ASP A 187 -12.66 -2.12 9.35
C ASP A 187 -13.05 -0.92 8.47
N ASP A 188 -14.08 -0.19 8.86
CA ASP A 188 -14.59 0.97 8.10
C ASP A 188 -13.58 2.13 7.98
N VAL A 189 -12.72 2.36 8.98
CA VAL A 189 -11.68 3.41 8.93
C VAL A 189 -10.61 3.02 7.92
N GLU A 190 -10.20 1.74 7.92
CA GLU A 190 -9.27 1.18 6.97
C GLU A 190 -9.84 1.20 5.55
N LEU A 191 -11.10 0.80 5.38
CA LEU A 191 -11.82 0.85 4.10
C LEU A 191 -11.92 2.28 3.56
N ALA A 192 -12.25 3.26 4.42
CA ALA A 192 -12.27 4.66 4.02
C ALA A 192 -10.87 5.17 3.61
N ALA A 193 -9.80 4.63 4.19
CA ALA A 193 -8.42 4.95 3.76
C ALA A 193 -8.09 4.33 2.40
N LEU A 194 -8.51 3.10 2.15
CA LEU A 194 -8.36 2.43 0.85
C LEU A 194 -9.17 3.12 -0.25
N GLU A 195 -10.41 3.52 0.05
CA GLU A 195 -11.27 4.26 -0.87
C GLU A 195 -10.64 5.61 -1.25
N ARG A 196 -10.07 6.35 -0.29
CA ARG A 196 -9.30 7.58 -0.58
C ARG A 196 -8.12 7.32 -1.52
N ALA A 197 -7.39 6.21 -1.30
CA ALA A 197 -6.26 5.84 -2.16
C ALA A 197 -6.72 5.51 -3.58
N GLN A 198 -7.84 4.79 -3.72
CA GLN A 198 -8.43 4.44 -5.01
C GLN A 198 -8.98 5.65 -5.75
N THR A 199 -9.67 6.56 -5.06
CA THR A 199 -10.14 7.81 -5.66
C THR A 199 -8.97 8.64 -6.20
N ALA A 200 -7.86 8.74 -5.47
CA ALA A 200 -6.68 9.43 -5.96
C ALA A 200 -6.05 8.74 -7.19
N ALA A 201 -6.02 7.41 -7.24
CA ALA A 201 -5.56 6.66 -8.41
C ALA A 201 -6.49 6.88 -9.63
N HIS A 202 -7.80 6.93 -9.38
CA HIS A 202 -8.82 7.26 -10.38
C HIS A 202 -8.65 8.68 -10.92
N ASP A 203 -8.47 9.68 -10.07
CA ASP A 203 -8.23 11.07 -10.47
C ASP A 203 -6.98 11.19 -11.37
N GLY A 204 -5.94 10.41 -11.05
CA GLY A 204 -4.76 10.24 -11.90
C GLY A 204 -5.08 9.68 -13.28
N LEU A 205 -5.86 8.59 -13.34
CA LEU A 205 -6.29 8.00 -14.61
C LEU A 205 -7.16 8.97 -15.44
N GLU A 206 -8.10 9.68 -14.82
CA GLU A 206 -8.96 10.65 -15.52
C GLU A 206 -8.14 11.84 -16.05
N ARG A 207 -7.08 12.23 -15.34
CA ARG A 207 -6.11 13.20 -15.86
C ARG A 207 -5.39 12.69 -17.10
N ALA A 208 -4.97 11.43 -17.10
CA ALA A 208 -4.35 10.80 -18.27
C ALA A 208 -5.32 10.71 -19.46
N ARG A 209 -6.58 10.29 -19.23
CA ARG A 209 -7.64 10.27 -20.26
C ARG A 209 -7.85 11.63 -20.89
N SER A 210 -7.89 12.68 -20.06
CA SER A 210 -8.06 14.06 -20.54
C SER A 210 -6.91 14.49 -21.45
N MET A 211 -5.67 14.13 -21.10
CA MET A 211 -4.50 14.43 -21.93
C MET A 211 -4.50 13.66 -23.25
N LEU A 212 -4.80 12.36 -23.22
CA LEU A 212 -4.89 11.53 -24.41
C LEU A 212 -6.02 11.97 -25.35
N THR A 213 -7.14 12.48 -24.80
CA THR A 213 -8.25 13.01 -25.58
C THR A 213 -7.91 14.35 -26.24
N ALA A 214 -7.09 15.18 -25.57
CA ALA A 214 -6.67 16.48 -26.10
C ALA A 214 -5.48 16.38 -27.07
N ALA A 215 -4.78 15.25 -27.10
CA ALA A 215 -3.65 15.03 -27.99
C ALA A 215 -4.11 14.98 -29.44
N THR A 216 -3.35 15.65 -30.32
CA THR A 216 -3.54 15.51 -31.76
C THR A 216 -2.83 14.24 -32.22
N VAL A 217 -3.58 13.33 -32.86
CA VAL A 217 -3.01 12.15 -33.49
C VAL A 217 -2.38 12.60 -34.79
N VAL A 218 -1.05 12.51 -34.87
CA VAL A 218 -0.35 12.57 -36.15
C VAL A 218 -0.41 11.15 -36.69
N ASP A 219 -1.11 10.96 -37.81
CA ASP A 219 -1.08 9.69 -38.54
C ASP A 219 0.38 9.35 -38.81
N GLY A 220 0.85 8.26 -38.21
CA GLY A 220 2.16 7.73 -38.52
C GLY A 220 2.11 7.23 -39.95
N ASP A 221 2.58 8.03 -40.91
CA ASP A 221 2.98 7.53 -42.21
C ASP A 221 3.89 6.32 -41.94
N GLY A 222 3.39 5.15 -42.34
CA GLY A 222 4.04 3.87 -42.10
C GLY A 222 5.36 3.81 -42.85
N ASP A 223 6.42 4.34 -42.24
CA ASP A 223 7.78 4.08 -42.65
C ASP A 223 8.43 3.16 -41.62
N SER A 224 8.09 1.89 -41.75
CA SER A 224 8.88 0.79 -41.21
C SER A 224 10.18 0.67 -42.01
N ASP A 225 11.04 1.70 -42.01
CA ASP A 225 12.43 1.56 -42.45
C ASP A 225 13.29 1.12 -41.25
N LEU A 226 12.90 0.01 -40.63
CA LEU A 226 13.80 -0.79 -39.83
C LEU A 226 14.77 -1.48 -40.81
N LYS A 227 15.83 -0.75 -41.17
CA LYS A 227 17.06 -1.40 -41.63
C LYS A 227 17.50 -2.37 -40.56
N ARG A 228 17.36 -3.66 -40.86
CA ARG A 228 18.06 -4.75 -40.18
C ARG A 228 19.55 -4.45 -40.25
N ASP A 229 20.12 -4.01 -39.12
CA ASP A 229 21.54 -4.17 -38.87
C ASP A 229 21.72 -5.50 -38.14
N ASP A 230 22.05 -6.54 -38.90
CA ASP A 230 22.46 -7.85 -38.39
C ASP A 230 23.86 -7.70 -37.76
N GLY A 231 23.90 -7.10 -36.57
CA GLY A 231 25.10 -6.88 -35.76
C GLY A 231 25.06 -7.69 -34.47
N ARG A 232 25.37 -8.98 -34.59
CA ARG A 232 25.56 -9.92 -33.48
C ARG A 232 26.48 -9.36 -32.39
N SER A 233 25.99 -9.26 -31.15
CA SER A 233 26.84 -9.44 -29.95
C SER A 233 26.02 -9.96 -28.77
N GLU A 234 26.33 -11.20 -28.40
CA GLU A 234 25.98 -11.82 -27.13
C GLU A 234 26.72 -11.09 -25.99
N THR A 235 26.00 -10.74 -24.92
CA THR A 235 26.44 -10.74 -23.49
C THR A 235 25.29 -10.17 -22.65
N GLU A 236 24.56 -11.02 -21.94
CA GLU A 236 24.69 -11.25 -20.48
C GLU A 236 23.71 -10.39 -19.66
N THR A 237 22.99 -11.13 -18.82
CA THR A 237 22.07 -10.72 -17.76
C THR A 237 22.58 -9.58 -16.90
N GLU A 238 21.72 -8.60 -16.59
CA GLU A 238 21.72 -8.00 -15.25
C GLU A 238 20.43 -7.24 -14.91
N THR A 239 19.73 -7.79 -13.92
CA THR A 239 18.68 -7.19 -13.11
C THR A 239 19.21 -5.92 -12.43
N GLY A 240 18.65 -4.76 -12.75
CA GLY A 240 19.17 -3.48 -12.24
C GLY A 240 18.09 -2.43 -12.03
N THR A 241 17.41 -2.51 -10.87
CA THR A 241 16.62 -1.43 -10.26
C THR A 241 17.39 -0.10 -10.28
N ARG A 242 17.03 0.82 -11.19
CA ARG A 242 17.55 2.19 -11.18
C ARG A 242 16.60 3.14 -10.46
N MET A 243 16.87 3.24 -9.16
CA MET A 243 16.44 4.30 -8.26
C MET A 243 17.12 5.62 -8.71
N ARG A 244 16.34 6.61 -9.17
CA ARG A 244 16.85 7.98 -9.34
C ARG A 244 16.36 8.87 -8.20
N SER A 245 17.27 9.10 -7.26
CA SER A 245 17.30 10.25 -6.37
C SER A 245 17.69 11.48 -7.19
N LEU A 246 17.03 12.63 -6.99
CA LEU A 246 17.60 13.94 -7.28
C LEU A 246 16.90 15.03 -6.43
N GLU A 247 17.55 15.35 -5.32
CA GLU A 247 17.53 16.69 -4.73
C GLU A 247 18.47 17.59 -5.55
N GLY A 248 18.06 18.82 -5.85
CA GLY A 248 18.91 19.80 -6.52
C GLY A 248 18.20 21.13 -6.73
N ARG A 249 18.54 22.11 -5.88
CA ARG A 249 17.98 23.47 -5.83
C ARG A 249 18.39 24.32 -7.04
N ALA A 250 17.56 25.34 -7.25
CA ALA A 250 17.68 26.44 -8.19
C ALA A 250 18.96 27.27 -8.06
N GLU A 251 19.44 27.80 -9.19
CA GLU A 251 20.06 29.11 -9.29
C GLU A 251 19.54 29.82 -10.55
N VAL A 252 19.17 31.09 -10.37
CA VAL A 252 18.68 32.03 -11.36
C VAL A 252 19.84 32.97 -11.67
N GLU A 253 20.29 33.02 -12.92
CA GLU A 253 21.11 34.11 -13.42
C GLU A 253 20.31 34.91 -14.45
N VAL A 254 20.21 36.21 -14.16
CA VAL A 254 19.62 37.25 -14.99
C VAL A 254 20.78 37.98 -15.65
N GLU A 255 20.88 37.96 -16.97
CA GLU A 255 21.69 38.91 -17.72
C GLU A 255 20.85 39.60 -18.80
N GLY A 256 20.69 40.91 -18.61
CA GLY A 256 21.09 41.96 -19.56
C GLY A 256 20.53 41.93 -20.98
N GLU A 257 19.59 42.82 -21.23
CA GLU A 257 19.14 43.29 -22.53
C GLU A 257 20.29 43.86 -23.39
N ASP A 258 20.23 43.64 -24.70
CA ASP A 258 20.43 44.69 -25.72
C ASP A 258 19.85 44.21 -27.05
N GLY A 259 19.00 45.04 -27.65
CA GLY A 259 18.16 44.69 -28.79
C GLY A 259 18.82 44.83 -30.16
N ASP A 260 18.20 44.18 -31.16
CA ASP A 260 17.99 44.79 -32.47
C ASP A 260 16.81 44.07 -33.16
N GLY A 261 16.02 44.85 -33.90
CA GLY A 261 14.78 44.40 -34.53
C GLY A 261 15.03 43.53 -35.74
N VAL A 262 14.31 42.40 -35.81
CA VAL A 262 14.06 41.70 -37.08
C VAL A 262 12.58 41.35 -37.12
N GLU A 263 11.84 42.05 -37.98
CA GLU A 263 10.55 41.60 -38.49
C GLU A 263 10.79 40.32 -39.30
N GLY A 264 10.39 39.18 -38.73
CA GLY A 264 10.50 37.86 -39.33
C GLY A 264 9.16 37.14 -39.28
N GLU A 265 8.52 37.11 -40.43
CA GLU A 265 7.45 36.23 -40.90
C GLU A 265 6.90 35.18 -39.90
N GLY A 266 5.62 35.34 -39.56
CA GLY A 266 4.84 34.32 -38.87
C GLY A 266 4.72 33.04 -39.71
N LYS A 267 5.52 32.04 -39.34
CA LYS A 267 5.22 30.61 -39.50
C LYS A 267 5.45 29.91 -38.17
N GLY A 268 4.53 30.14 -37.24
CA GLY A 268 4.38 29.29 -36.06
C GLY A 268 3.51 28.09 -36.41
N GLU A 269 4.00 27.17 -37.22
CA GLU A 269 3.59 25.77 -37.06
C GLU A 269 4.27 25.33 -35.76
N SER A 270 3.55 25.47 -34.64
CA SER A 270 3.95 24.79 -33.42
C SER A 270 3.90 23.30 -33.75
N GLU A 271 5.03 22.71 -34.10
CA GLU A 271 5.19 21.25 -34.04
C GLU A 271 4.76 20.86 -32.63
N ALA A 272 3.55 20.33 -32.50
CA ALA A 272 3.04 19.88 -31.24
C ALA A 272 3.95 18.72 -30.82
N ASN A 273 4.76 18.95 -29.80
CA ASN A 273 5.68 17.93 -29.31
C ASN A 273 4.83 16.70 -28.94
N PRO A 274 5.12 15.50 -29.51
CA PRO A 274 4.29 14.33 -29.30
C PRO A 274 4.20 13.98 -27.81
N LEU A 275 3.02 13.53 -27.40
CA LEU A 275 2.79 13.15 -26.02
C LEU A 275 3.65 11.92 -25.67
N THR A 276 4.39 12.00 -24.56
CA THR A 276 5.25 10.91 -24.10
C THR A 276 4.64 10.17 -22.90
N PRO A 277 5.06 8.92 -22.62
CA PRO A 277 4.73 8.24 -21.36
C PRO A 277 5.17 9.03 -20.11
N ALA A 278 6.27 9.79 -20.20
CA ALA A 278 6.77 10.63 -19.11
C ALA A 278 5.82 11.80 -18.81
N ASP A 279 5.20 12.39 -19.84
CA ASP A 279 4.19 13.45 -19.66
C ASP A 279 2.94 12.91 -18.96
N ILE A 280 2.46 11.74 -19.38
CA ILE A 280 1.29 11.09 -18.75
C ILE A 280 1.60 10.74 -17.29
N SER A 281 2.70 10.05 -17.02
CA SER A 281 3.07 9.65 -15.64
C SER A 281 3.25 10.86 -14.72
N SER A 282 3.89 11.93 -15.19
CA SER A 282 4.03 13.18 -14.43
C SER A 282 2.68 13.84 -14.12
N ALA A 283 1.74 13.79 -15.05
CA ALA A 283 0.41 14.37 -14.86
C ALA A 283 -0.45 13.54 -13.90
N VAL A 284 -0.37 12.20 -13.99
CA VAL A 284 -0.98 11.27 -13.04
C VAL A 284 -0.45 11.53 -11.63
N ASP A 285 0.88 11.61 -11.48
CA ASP A 285 1.53 11.86 -10.18
C ASP A 285 1.07 13.19 -9.56
N ARG A 286 0.94 14.26 -10.35
CA ARG A 286 0.40 15.53 -9.86
C ARG A 286 -1.04 15.41 -9.40
N ALA A 287 -1.92 14.74 -10.15
CA ALA A 287 -3.30 14.54 -9.74
C ALA A 287 -3.40 13.76 -8.43
N VAL A 288 -2.56 12.73 -8.24
CA VAL A 288 -2.47 11.98 -6.97
C VAL A 288 -2.02 12.87 -5.81
N LEU A 289 -1.04 13.75 -6.03
CA LEU A 289 -0.57 14.72 -5.03
C LEU A 289 -1.64 15.76 -4.68
N ASP A 290 -2.37 16.26 -5.68
CA ASP A 290 -3.47 17.22 -5.50
C ASP A 290 -4.63 16.60 -4.71
N ALA A 291 -4.84 15.28 -4.84
CA ALA A 291 -5.78 14.50 -4.02
C ALA A 291 -5.27 14.23 -2.57
N GLY A 292 -4.11 14.77 -2.19
CA GLY A 292 -3.53 14.62 -0.85
C GLY A 292 -2.93 13.25 -0.57
N CYS A 293 -2.72 12.44 -1.60
CA CYS A 293 -2.06 11.15 -1.52
C CYS A 293 -0.66 11.22 -2.13
N ARG A 294 0.14 10.16 -1.96
CA ARG A 294 1.49 10.07 -2.52
C ARG A 294 1.54 9.04 -3.64
N PRO A 295 2.05 9.39 -4.83
CA PRO A 295 2.37 8.38 -5.84
C PRO A 295 3.54 7.52 -5.33
N VAL A 296 3.35 6.20 -5.34
CA VAL A 296 4.39 5.21 -5.00
C VAL A 296 5.09 4.77 -6.27
N SER A 297 4.32 4.48 -7.32
CA SER A 297 4.81 4.22 -8.66
C SER A 297 3.71 4.54 -9.67
N THR A 298 4.10 5.15 -10.78
CA THR A 298 3.25 5.33 -11.95
C THR A 298 4.05 4.87 -13.16
N THR A 299 3.56 3.85 -13.86
CA THR A 299 4.18 3.37 -15.09
C THR A 299 3.21 3.48 -16.24
N VAL A 300 3.71 3.99 -17.37
CA VAL A 300 2.95 4.14 -18.62
C VAL A 300 3.72 3.39 -19.70
N THR A 301 3.04 2.47 -20.40
CA THR A 301 3.67 1.72 -21.49
C THR A 301 3.82 2.59 -22.73
N GLY A 302 4.98 2.50 -23.38
CA GLY A 302 5.36 3.27 -24.56
C GLY A 302 6.84 3.66 -24.49
N ASP A 303 7.41 4.03 -25.63
CA ASP A 303 8.78 4.52 -25.75
C ASP A 303 8.79 6.06 -25.70
N ASP A 304 9.64 6.73 -26.50
CA ASP A 304 9.77 8.18 -26.52
C ASP A 304 8.52 8.92 -27.01
N ARG A 305 7.55 8.23 -27.62
CA ARG A 305 6.27 8.78 -28.08
C ARG A 305 5.14 7.76 -27.98
N LEU A 306 3.93 8.25 -27.69
CA LEU A 306 2.71 7.44 -27.74
C LEU A 306 2.20 7.34 -29.17
N VAL A 307 1.74 6.15 -29.56
CA VAL A 307 1.29 5.83 -30.92
C VAL A 307 -0.19 5.48 -30.89
N ALA A 308 -0.97 6.02 -31.82
CA ALA A 308 -2.38 5.68 -31.97
C ALA A 308 -2.56 4.19 -32.32
N ASP A 309 -3.73 3.65 -32.01
CA ASP A 309 -4.09 2.24 -32.20
C ASP A 309 -3.16 1.24 -31.46
N ARG A 310 -2.37 1.72 -30.49
CA ARG A 310 -1.55 0.88 -29.62
C ARG A 310 -2.07 0.90 -28.17
N PRO A 311 -2.09 -0.25 -27.47
CA PRO A 311 -2.36 -0.31 -26.04
C PRO A 311 -1.37 0.52 -25.21
N ILE A 312 -1.91 1.42 -24.39
CA ILE A 312 -1.19 2.23 -23.41
C ILE A 312 -1.65 1.76 -22.03
N GLU A 313 -0.87 0.90 -21.38
CA GLU A 313 -1.10 0.51 -19.99
C GLU A 313 -0.65 1.63 -19.05
N ILE A 314 -1.54 2.04 -18.13
CA ILE A 314 -1.27 3.00 -17.06
C ILE A 314 -1.47 2.26 -15.72
N ASP A 315 -0.38 1.96 -15.02
CA ASP A 315 -0.38 1.31 -13.70
C ASP A 315 0.02 2.33 -12.63
N THR A 316 -0.95 2.66 -11.77
CA THR A 316 -0.80 3.67 -10.72
C THR A 316 -0.96 3.03 -9.36
N LEU A 317 0.10 3.08 -8.56
CA LEU A 317 0.12 2.69 -7.15
C LEU A 317 0.21 3.94 -6.28
N VAL A 318 -0.77 4.13 -5.40
CA VAL A 318 -0.93 5.30 -4.54
C VAL A 318 -0.83 4.89 -3.09
N ARG A 319 -0.30 5.77 -2.22
CA ARG A 319 -0.33 5.60 -0.77
C ARG A 319 -0.93 6.81 -0.08
N THR A 320 -1.87 6.59 0.83
CA THR A 320 -2.44 7.64 1.67
C THR A 320 -1.47 8.12 2.75
N PRO A 321 -1.74 9.27 3.39
CA PRO A 321 -0.99 9.71 4.57
C PRO A 321 -1.00 8.69 5.73
N SER A 322 -2.10 7.94 5.90
CA SER A 322 -2.19 6.86 6.92
C SER A 322 -1.47 5.57 6.50
N GLY A 323 -0.91 5.51 5.29
CA GLY A 323 -0.07 4.41 4.82
C GLY A 323 -0.78 3.33 3.99
N TYR A 324 -2.10 3.43 3.80
CA TYR A 324 -2.87 2.47 3.00
C TYR A 324 -2.64 2.68 1.51
N HIS A 325 -2.59 1.60 0.74
CA HIS A 325 -2.31 1.59 -0.68
C HIS A 325 -3.57 1.41 -1.52
N GLY A 326 -3.66 2.17 -2.60
CA GLY A 326 -4.60 1.95 -3.69
C GLY A 326 -3.81 1.60 -4.94
N ARG A 327 -4.37 0.75 -5.80
CA ARG A 327 -3.78 0.38 -7.09
C ARG A 327 -4.85 0.33 -8.15
N LEU A 328 -4.61 1.00 -9.25
CA LEU A 328 -5.49 1.03 -10.41
C LEU A 328 -4.64 0.82 -11.65
N VAL A 329 -5.01 -0.18 -12.46
CA VAL A 329 -4.44 -0.35 -13.80
C VAL A 329 -5.54 -0.33 -14.84
N ARG A 330 -5.34 0.48 -15.87
CA ARG A 330 -6.18 0.49 -17.07
C ARG A 330 -5.33 0.55 -18.32
N THR A 331 -5.83 -0.08 -19.38
CA THR A 331 -5.27 0.04 -20.72
C THR A 331 -6.15 0.94 -21.55
N LEU A 332 -5.57 1.96 -22.17
CA LEU A 332 -6.23 2.88 -23.08
C LEU A 332 -5.70 2.69 -24.50
N VAL A 333 -6.54 2.92 -25.50
CA VAL A 333 -6.14 2.94 -26.92
C VAL A 333 -6.72 4.21 -27.55
N VAL A 334 -5.83 5.06 -28.09
CA VAL A 334 -6.22 6.26 -28.85
C VAL A 334 -6.61 5.82 -30.26
N ASP A 335 -7.75 6.30 -30.76
CA ASP A 335 -8.30 5.94 -32.09
C ASP A 335 -8.21 4.45 -32.44
N PRO A 336 -8.85 3.57 -31.63
CA PRO A 336 -8.77 2.14 -31.84
C PRO A 336 -9.46 1.78 -33.16
N ASN A 337 -8.73 1.12 -34.06
CA ASN A 337 -9.25 0.51 -35.28
C ASN A 337 -10.12 -0.73 -34.97
N GLY A 338 -10.04 -1.21 -33.73
CA GLY A 338 -10.70 -2.43 -33.26
C GLY A 338 -9.91 -3.67 -33.65
N GLY A 339 -10.05 -4.75 -32.87
CA GLY A 339 -9.21 -5.93 -33.10
C GLY A 339 -9.08 -6.84 -31.89
N ALA A 340 -7.88 -7.40 -31.74
CA ALA A 340 -7.53 -8.34 -30.68
C ALA A 340 -7.58 -7.67 -29.29
N GLU A 341 -7.21 -6.40 -29.20
CA GLU A 341 -7.20 -5.56 -27.99
C GLU A 341 -8.63 -5.38 -27.47
N ARG A 342 -9.59 -5.13 -28.37
CA ARG A 342 -11.02 -5.04 -28.00
C ARG A 342 -11.53 -6.37 -27.46
N ARG A 343 -11.17 -7.50 -28.09
CA ARG A 343 -11.56 -8.83 -27.59
C ARG A 343 -10.92 -9.13 -26.24
N ALA A 344 -9.65 -8.81 -26.06
CA ALA A 344 -8.91 -8.98 -24.82
C ALA A 344 -9.54 -8.15 -23.69
N HIS A 345 -9.87 -6.89 -23.98
CA HIS A 345 -10.55 -6.01 -23.04
C HIS A 345 -11.94 -6.52 -22.62
N VAL A 346 -12.72 -7.04 -23.57
CA VAL A 346 -14.02 -7.67 -23.26
C VAL A 346 -13.83 -8.91 -22.39
N ALA A 347 -12.85 -9.76 -22.71
CA ALA A 347 -12.54 -10.95 -21.93
C ALA A 347 -12.16 -10.60 -20.48
N LEU A 348 -11.28 -9.62 -20.30
CA LEU A 348 -10.87 -9.13 -18.98
C LEU A 348 -12.05 -8.53 -18.20
N THR A 349 -12.88 -7.71 -18.84
CA THR A 349 -14.06 -7.11 -18.20
C THR A 349 -15.07 -8.19 -17.79
N HIS A 350 -15.23 -9.26 -18.59
CA HIS A 350 -16.07 -10.40 -18.25
C HIS A 350 -15.50 -11.18 -17.06
N ALA A 351 -14.21 -11.48 -17.08
CA ALA A 351 -13.51 -12.16 -15.99
C ALA A 351 -13.60 -11.41 -14.66
N PHE A 352 -13.45 -10.08 -14.66
CA PHE A 352 -13.62 -9.26 -13.45
C PHE A 352 -15.06 -9.31 -12.93
N ARG A 353 -16.07 -9.32 -13.80
CA ARG A 353 -17.47 -9.48 -13.39
C ARG A 353 -17.71 -10.87 -12.79
N SER A 354 -17.12 -11.91 -13.37
CA SER A 354 -17.17 -13.28 -12.84
C SER A 354 -16.58 -13.37 -11.45
N VAL A 355 -15.36 -12.86 -11.23
CA VAL A 355 -14.71 -12.83 -9.91
C VAL A 355 -15.56 -12.12 -8.87
N ARG A 356 -16.17 -10.98 -9.23
CA ARG A 356 -17.09 -10.28 -8.32
C ARG A 356 -18.26 -11.18 -7.95
N THR A 357 -18.91 -11.82 -8.92
CA THR A 357 -20.03 -12.75 -8.67
C THR A 357 -19.59 -13.95 -7.82
N MET A 358 -18.42 -14.52 -8.09
CA MET A 358 -17.85 -15.62 -7.31
C MET A 358 -17.56 -15.20 -5.88
N ALA A 359 -16.97 -14.01 -5.65
CA ALA A 359 -16.71 -13.48 -4.30
C ALA A 359 -17.98 -13.28 -3.45
N VAL A 360 -19.13 -13.01 -4.08
CA VAL A 360 -20.44 -12.95 -3.40
C VAL A 360 -20.95 -14.35 -3.04
N ALA A 361 -20.64 -15.36 -3.84
CA ALA A 361 -21.16 -16.72 -3.66
C ALA A 361 -20.57 -17.43 -2.42
N GLY A 362 -19.38 -17.06 -1.96
CA GLY A 362 -18.80 -17.61 -0.75
C GLY A 362 -17.33 -17.29 -0.54
N ASP A 363 -16.74 -17.97 0.44
CA ASP A 363 -15.31 -17.95 0.71
C ASP A 363 -14.58 -18.78 -0.35
N HIS A 364 -13.61 -18.15 -1.01
CA HIS A 364 -12.80 -18.79 -2.04
C HIS A 364 -11.32 -18.57 -1.76
N THR A 365 -10.48 -19.50 -2.17
CA THR A 365 -9.03 -19.30 -2.07
C THR A 365 -8.54 -18.34 -3.15
N VAL A 366 -7.38 -17.71 -2.91
CA VAL A 366 -6.70 -16.88 -3.92
C VAL A 366 -6.59 -17.61 -5.26
N SER A 367 -6.11 -18.85 -5.24
CA SER A 367 -5.97 -19.67 -6.46
C SER A 367 -7.28 -20.01 -7.15
N ALA A 368 -8.40 -20.08 -6.41
CA ALA A 368 -9.70 -20.33 -7.03
C ALA A 368 -10.18 -19.10 -7.81
N LEU A 369 -9.96 -17.89 -7.29
CA LEU A 369 -10.28 -16.65 -8.01
C LEU A 369 -9.34 -16.44 -9.20
N GLU A 370 -8.05 -16.75 -9.06
CA GLU A 370 -7.09 -16.71 -10.17
C GLU A 370 -7.47 -17.70 -11.28
N ALA A 371 -7.85 -18.92 -10.92
CA ALA A 371 -8.32 -19.92 -11.89
C ALA A 371 -9.61 -19.50 -12.59
N ASP A 372 -10.54 -18.83 -11.90
CA ASP A 372 -11.76 -18.27 -12.49
C ASP A 372 -11.43 -17.18 -13.52
N LEU A 373 -10.57 -16.22 -13.16
CA LEU A 373 -10.08 -15.18 -14.09
C LEU A 373 -9.50 -15.79 -15.35
N GLU A 374 -8.60 -16.75 -15.17
CA GLU A 374 -7.89 -17.39 -16.27
C GLU A 374 -8.83 -18.21 -17.15
N ALA A 375 -9.77 -18.96 -16.55
CA ALA A 375 -10.77 -19.74 -17.28
C ALA A 375 -11.71 -18.84 -18.11
N GLU A 376 -12.18 -17.75 -17.52
CA GLU A 376 -13.02 -16.77 -18.18
C GLU A 376 -12.30 -16.10 -19.34
N ILE A 377 -11.04 -15.70 -19.17
CA ILE A 377 -10.23 -15.13 -20.25
C ILE A 377 -10.03 -16.16 -21.39
N ARG A 378 -9.75 -17.43 -21.05
CA ARG A 378 -9.59 -18.50 -22.04
C ARG A 378 -10.85 -18.78 -22.84
N ALA A 379 -12.03 -18.59 -22.26
CA ALA A 379 -13.31 -18.77 -22.96
C ALA A 379 -13.47 -17.82 -24.17
N PHE A 380 -12.74 -16.70 -24.20
CA PHE A 380 -12.71 -15.76 -25.34
C PHE A 380 -11.64 -16.11 -26.40
N GLY A 381 -10.94 -17.23 -26.26
CA GLY A 381 -9.99 -17.75 -27.27
C GLY A 381 -8.54 -17.32 -27.09
N PHE A 382 -8.17 -16.80 -25.92
CA PHE A 382 -6.77 -16.56 -25.53
C PHE A 382 -6.25 -17.84 -24.85
N GLY A 383 -5.20 -18.49 -25.37
CA GLY A 383 -4.95 -19.91 -25.03
C GLY A 383 -3.51 -20.31 -24.73
N GLU A 384 -2.51 -19.51 -25.11
CA GLU A 384 -1.13 -19.79 -24.72
C GLU A 384 -0.92 -19.37 -23.25
N PRO A 385 -0.34 -20.23 -22.39
CA PRO A 385 -0.14 -19.91 -20.97
C PRO A 385 0.59 -18.59 -20.75
N ASP A 386 1.58 -18.29 -21.60
CA ASP A 386 2.40 -17.08 -21.48
C ASP A 386 1.68 -15.80 -21.95
N ALA A 387 0.49 -15.93 -22.56
CA ALA A 387 -0.31 -14.80 -23.00
C ALA A 387 -1.26 -14.29 -21.91
N ILE A 388 -1.47 -15.02 -20.82
CA ILE A 388 -2.39 -14.63 -19.73
C ILE A 388 -1.60 -14.54 -18.43
N ASP A 389 -1.72 -13.40 -17.76
CA ASP A 389 -1.13 -13.16 -16.45
C ASP A 389 -2.26 -12.79 -15.49
N VAL A 390 -2.38 -13.51 -14.38
CA VAL A 390 -3.42 -13.28 -13.36
C VAL A 390 -2.78 -13.27 -11.98
N GLN A 391 -3.22 -12.34 -11.15
CA GLN A 391 -2.78 -12.22 -9.77
C GLN A 391 -3.92 -11.69 -8.89
N VAL A 392 -4.16 -12.37 -7.78
CA VAL A 392 -5.04 -11.90 -6.71
C VAL A 392 -4.26 -11.82 -5.41
N THR A 393 -4.19 -10.63 -4.81
CA THR A 393 -3.47 -10.42 -3.54
C THR A 393 -4.24 -9.48 -2.63
N GLY A 394 -4.11 -9.63 -1.32
CA GLY A 394 -4.56 -8.63 -0.37
C GLY A 394 -3.84 -7.29 -0.56
N ILE A 395 -4.52 -6.20 -0.20
CA ILE A 395 -3.95 -4.84 -0.25
C ILE A 395 -4.35 -4.04 0.99
N GLY A 396 -3.42 -3.23 1.49
CA GLY A 396 -3.62 -2.44 2.71
C GLY A 396 -2.43 -1.55 3.01
N LEU A 397 -1.82 -1.75 4.18
CA LEU A 397 -0.61 -1.01 4.59
C LEU A 397 0.60 -1.39 3.73
N GLU A 398 0.53 -2.52 3.04
CA GLU A 398 1.44 -2.90 1.95
C GLU A 398 0.67 -3.00 0.62
N PRO A 399 1.35 -2.77 -0.52
CA PRO A 399 0.75 -2.93 -1.84
C PRO A 399 0.38 -4.39 -2.16
N ARG A 400 1.02 -5.35 -1.46
CA ARG A 400 0.66 -6.76 -1.44
C ARG A 400 0.79 -7.26 -0.01
N GLU A 401 -0.33 -7.62 0.60
CA GLU A 401 -0.41 -8.24 1.93
C GLU A 401 -1.40 -9.40 1.92
N ARG A 402 -1.59 -10.07 3.06
CA ARG A 402 -2.50 -11.21 3.13
C ARG A 402 -3.92 -10.83 2.69
N PRO A 403 -4.60 -11.70 1.94
CA PRO A 403 -4.16 -13.03 1.48
C PRO A 403 -3.16 -12.97 0.31
N ILE A 404 -2.07 -13.76 0.36
CA ILE A 404 -1.07 -13.84 -0.75
C ILE A 404 -0.91 -15.28 -1.23
N GLY A 405 -0.96 -16.24 -0.32
CA GLY A 405 -0.78 -17.64 -0.64
C GLY A 405 -1.97 -18.21 -1.42
N SER A 406 -1.68 -19.08 -2.40
CA SER A 406 -2.69 -19.73 -3.24
C SER A 406 -3.83 -20.40 -2.47
N GLY A 407 -3.55 -20.95 -1.27
CA GLY A 407 -4.53 -21.59 -0.39
C GLY A 407 -5.18 -20.67 0.65
N GLU A 408 -4.81 -19.40 0.70
CA GLU A 408 -5.42 -18.45 1.65
C GLU A 408 -6.82 -18.06 1.21
N SER A 409 -7.75 -18.00 2.17
CA SER A 409 -9.14 -17.63 1.91
C SER A 409 -9.28 -16.11 1.71
N VAL A 410 -10.07 -15.73 0.70
CA VAL A 410 -10.63 -14.40 0.54
C VAL A 410 -11.96 -14.38 1.30
N ALA A 411 -11.86 -14.22 2.62
CA ALA A 411 -12.98 -14.19 3.55
C ALA A 411 -13.71 -12.83 3.53
N VAL A 412 -14.90 -12.77 4.16
CA VAL A 412 -15.61 -11.51 4.36
C VAL A 412 -14.73 -10.52 5.12
N GLY A 413 -14.81 -9.23 4.74
CA GLY A 413 -13.97 -8.16 5.26
C GLY A 413 -12.59 -8.08 4.61
N THR A 414 -12.22 -9.06 3.77
CA THR A 414 -10.95 -9.03 3.05
C THR A 414 -11.02 -8.03 1.89
N THR A 415 -9.93 -7.28 1.71
CA THR A 415 -9.76 -6.41 0.55
C THR A 415 -8.65 -6.94 -0.34
N THR A 416 -8.94 -7.15 -1.62
CA THR A 416 -8.02 -7.75 -2.59
C THR A 416 -7.81 -6.85 -3.79
N CYS A 417 -6.59 -6.78 -4.29
CA CYS A 417 -6.28 -6.29 -5.63
C CYS A 417 -6.37 -7.48 -6.59
N VAL A 418 -7.26 -7.34 -7.58
CA VAL A 418 -7.41 -8.26 -8.70
C VAL A 418 -6.69 -7.64 -9.89
N ASP A 419 -5.72 -8.35 -10.46
CA ASP A 419 -4.85 -7.88 -11.55
C ASP A 419 -4.81 -8.97 -12.63
N ALA A 420 -5.21 -8.65 -13.85
CA ALA A 420 -5.11 -9.57 -14.97
C ALA A 420 -4.70 -8.88 -16.26
N ALA A 421 -3.98 -9.60 -17.10
CA ALA A 421 -3.57 -9.13 -18.40
C ALA A 421 -3.61 -10.21 -19.47
N VAL A 422 -3.73 -9.74 -20.70
CA VAL A 422 -3.73 -10.54 -21.93
C VAL A 422 -2.74 -9.93 -22.92
N GLY A 423 -1.82 -10.74 -23.41
CA GLY A 423 -0.93 -10.42 -24.52
C GLY A 423 -1.65 -10.51 -25.86
N THR A 424 -1.39 -9.55 -26.73
CA THR A 424 -1.88 -9.50 -28.12
C THR A 424 -0.72 -9.12 -29.05
N ASP A 425 -0.90 -9.30 -30.36
CA ASP A 425 0.10 -8.89 -31.35
C ASP A 425 0.36 -7.37 -31.32
N ALA A 426 -0.63 -6.57 -30.92
CA ALA A 426 -0.47 -5.13 -30.78
C ALA A 426 0.09 -4.70 -29.41
N GLY A 427 0.30 -5.61 -28.47
CA GLY A 427 0.77 -5.31 -27.13
C GLY A 427 -0.11 -5.93 -26.05
N ARG A 428 0.05 -5.46 -24.82
CA ARG A 428 -0.61 -6.03 -23.65
C ARG A 428 -1.83 -5.21 -23.25
N VAL A 429 -2.94 -5.89 -22.93
CA VAL A 429 -4.12 -5.29 -22.31
C VAL A 429 -4.19 -5.79 -20.88
N ARG A 430 -4.19 -4.88 -19.91
CA ARG A 430 -4.23 -5.16 -18.47
C ARG A 430 -5.31 -4.35 -17.78
N LEU A 431 -5.95 -4.97 -16.80
CA LEU A 431 -6.83 -4.33 -15.84
C LEU A 431 -6.38 -4.73 -14.43
N ALA A 432 -6.37 -3.79 -13.51
CA ALA A 432 -6.31 -4.11 -12.09
C ALA A 432 -7.18 -3.14 -11.28
N ASP A 433 -7.83 -3.66 -10.26
CA ASP A 433 -8.74 -2.90 -9.41
C ASP A 433 -8.81 -3.54 -8.01
N VAL A 434 -9.37 -2.83 -7.04
CA VAL A 434 -9.49 -3.28 -5.66
C VAL A 434 -10.92 -3.66 -5.33
N LEU A 435 -11.11 -4.93 -5.01
CA LEU A 435 -12.36 -5.54 -4.61
C LEU A 435 -12.42 -5.66 -3.09
N VAL A 436 -13.49 -5.12 -2.50
CA VAL A 436 -13.83 -5.32 -1.09
C VAL A 436 -14.96 -6.33 -1.01
N ARG A 437 -14.77 -7.38 -0.20
CA ARG A 437 -15.82 -8.34 0.12
C ARG A 437 -16.48 -7.96 1.44
N THR A 438 -17.76 -7.64 1.42
CA THR A 438 -18.59 -7.45 2.61
C THR A 438 -19.41 -8.72 2.88
N GLU A 439 -20.25 -8.73 3.92
CA GLU A 439 -21.11 -9.88 4.24
C GLU A 439 -22.11 -10.18 3.12
N ASP A 440 -22.65 -9.12 2.48
CA ASP A 440 -23.77 -9.22 1.55
C ASP A 440 -23.39 -8.97 0.08
N ASP A 441 -22.20 -8.41 -0.20
CA ASP A 441 -21.78 -8.05 -1.56
C ASP A 441 -20.24 -8.08 -1.72
N ALA A 442 -19.78 -7.98 -2.96
CA ALA A 442 -18.40 -7.67 -3.29
C ALA A 442 -18.40 -6.45 -4.20
N GLN A 443 -17.64 -5.41 -3.86
CA GLN A 443 -17.67 -4.13 -4.59
C GLN A 443 -16.27 -3.66 -4.97
N TRP A 444 -16.15 -3.13 -6.20
CA TRP A 444 -14.96 -2.40 -6.63
C TRP A 444 -14.93 -1.05 -5.92
N LEU A 445 -13.81 -0.72 -5.27
CA LEU A 445 -13.65 0.56 -4.58
C LEU A 445 -13.46 1.70 -5.58
N SER A 446 -14.27 2.76 -5.44
CA SER A 446 -14.24 3.95 -6.31
C SER A 446 -14.16 3.59 -7.81
N PRO A 447 -15.16 2.87 -8.34
CA PRO A 447 -15.05 2.20 -9.63
C PRO A 447 -14.77 3.19 -10.77
N ALA A 448 -13.65 2.96 -11.46
CA ALA A 448 -13.25 3.72 -12.63
C ALA A 448 -14.04 3.31 -13.88
N SER A 449 -14.07 4.20 -14.88
CA SER A 449 -14.53 3.82 -16.22
C SER A 449 -13.72 2.62 -16.75
N TRP A 450 -14.45 1.60 -17.20
CA TRP A 450 -13.88 0.43 -17.88
C TRP A 450 -13.59 0.72 -19.35
N SER A 451 -13.96 1.89 -19.89
CA SER A 451 -13.74 2.18 -21.32
C SER A 451 -12.25 2.17 -21.68
N MET A 452 -11.91 1.43 -22.74
CA MET A 452 -10.58 1.46 -23.36
C MET A 452 -10.34 2.75 -24.17
N ARG A 453 -11.39 3.50 -24.51
CA ARG A 453 -11.26 4.79 -25.20
C ARG A 453 -10.99 5.91 -24.19
N PRO A 454 -10.05 6.84 -24.45
CA PRO A 454 -9.80 7.99 -23.58
C PRO A 454 -11.03 8.88 -23.39
N SER A 455 -11.78 9.12 -24.47
CA SER A 455 -13.04 9.87 -24.41
C SER A 455 -14.09 9.09 -23.61
N SER A 456 -14.71 9.74 -22.62
CA SER A 456 -15.90 9.23 -21.96
C SER A 456 -17.06 9.16 -22.96
N GLU A 457 -17.67 7.99 -23.14
CA GLU A 457 -19.04 7.90 -23.66
C GLU A 457 -20.05 8.39 -22.61
#